data_AF-A0A956W8R0-F1
#
_entry.id   AF-A0A956W8R0-F1
#
_cell.length_a   1.000
_cell.length_b   1.000
_cell.length_c   1.000
_cell.angle_alpha   90.00
_cell.angle_beta   90.00
_cell.angle_gamma   90.00
#
_symmetry.space_group_name_H-M   'P 1'
#
loop_
_entity.id
_entity.type
_entity.pdbx_description
1 polymer ?
#
loop_
_entity_poly.entity_id
_entity_poly.type
_entity_poly.pdbx_seq_one_letter_code
_entity_poly.pdbx_strand_id
1 'polypeptide(L)'
;STSNYEVDKVVTVETEAPGRVERLSVSLLLDDTVTEEQAASLQESVAAAVGIDVDRGDQMVLTRVPFDRTAIDEANAAFAAQASSDQLFGYVRMALPVLMLLVGFIFFRLLVRSVNKRAVRAFDLGPGQPALAYAGGATPEVGEAVSAIRALPQPEEVRRSDLEVSIEKMARNNPESISEVVQAWLRED
;
A
#
# COMPACT_ATOMS: atom_id res chain seq x y z
N SER A 1 -102.39 -48.39 3.90
CA SER A 1 -101.73 -47.10 3.65
C SER A 1 -100.27 -47.28 3.97
N THR A 2 -99.38 -47.10 2.99
CA THR A 2 -97.94 -47.33 3.16
C THR A 2 -97.27 -45.97 3.32
N SER A 3 -96.63 -45.73 4.46
CA SER A 3 -95.90 -44.49 4.72
C SER A 3 -94.48 -44.65 4.20
N ASN A 4 -94.07 -43.74 3.31
CA ASN A 4 -92.69 -43.65 2.85
C ASN A 4 -91.98 -42.55 3.63
N TYR A 5 -90.76 -42.82 4.10
CA TYR A 5 -89.90 -41.86 4.77
C TYR A 5 -88.63 -41.73 3.94
N GLU A 6 -88.38 -40.53 3.41
CA GLU A 6 -87.08 -40.20 2.86
C GLU A 6 -86.17 -39.78 4.02
N VAL A 7 -85.02 -40.44 4.13
CA VAL A 7 -84.02 -40.14 5.15
C VAL A 7 -82.96 -39.27 4.51
N ASP A 8 -82.67 -38.12 5.12
CA ASP A 8 -81.67 -37.18 4.64
C ASP A 8 -80.28 -37.85 4.61
N LYS A 9 -79.64 -37.85 3.44
CA LYS A 9 -78.29 -38.36 3.24
C LYS A 9 -77.35 -37.19 2.93
N VAL A 10 -76.50 -36.84 3.88
CA VAL A 10 -75.39 -35.92 3.65
C VAL A 10 -74.18 -36.73 3.20
N VAL A 11 -73.71 -36.49 1.97
CA VAL A 11 -72.46 -37.06 1.45
C VAL A 11 -71.43 -35.95 1.39
N THR A 12 -70.45 -36.00 2.28
CA THR A 12 -69.30 -35.10 2.25
C THR A 12 -68.22 -35.74 1.37
N VAL A 13 -67.89 -35.08 0.26
CA VAL A 13 -66.75 -35.44 -0.58
C VAL A 13 -65.63 -34.47 -0.27
N GLU A 14 -64.65 -34.94 0.48
CA GLU A 14 -63.46 -34.16 0.81
C GLU A 14 -62.36 -34.50 -0.21
N THR A 15 -61.88 -33.49 -0.93
CA THR A 15 -60.81 -33.63 -1.92
C THR A 15 -59.57 -32.96 -1.36
N GLU A 16 -58.62 -33.76 -0.83
CA GLU A 16 -57.32 -33.22 -0.40
C GLU A 16 -56.44 -32.92 -1.61
N ALA A 17 -55.72 -31.79 -1.56
CA ALA A 17 -54.73 -31.46 -2.56
C ALA A 17 -53.48 -32.36 -2.41
N PRO A 18 -52.91 -32.89 -3.51
CA PRO A 18 -51.69 -33.68 -3.45
C PRO A 18 -50.49 -32.82 -3.04
N GLY A 19 -49.57 -33.39 -2.26
CA GLY A 19 -48.35 -32.70 -1.80
C GLY A 19 -48.35 -32.28 -0.32
N ARG A 20 -49.31 -32.75 0.49
CA ARG A 20 -49.29 -32.58 1.94
C ARG A 20 -48.06 -33.28 2.54
N VAL A 21 -47.34 -32.58 3.40
CA VAL A 21 -46.26 -33.17 4.19
C VAL A 21 -46.87 -34.10 5.24
N GLU A 22 -46.49 -35.37 5.23
CA GLU A 22 -46.95 -36.36 6.21
C GLU A 22 -46.10 -36.38 7.48
N ARG A 23 -44.80 -36.09 7.37
CA ARG A 23 -43.86 -36.08 8.50
C ARG A 23 -42.58 -35.33 8.18
N LEU A 24 -42.05 -34.60 9.15
CA LEU A 24 -40.71 -33.99 9.13
C LEU A 24 -39.76 -34.68 10.11
N SER A 25 -38.49 -34.75 9.73
CA SER A 25 -37.41 -35.23 10.60
C SER A 25 -36.22 -34.31 10.42
N VAL A 26 -35.87 -33.59 11.47
CA VAL A 26 -34.83 -32.55 11.44
C VAL A 26 -33.73 -32.92 12.42
N SER A 27 -32.47 -32.83 11.99
CA SER A 27 -31.31 -33.02 12.86
C SER A 27 -30.48 -31.74 12.86
N LEU A 28 -30.19 -31.24 14.06
CA LEU A 28 -29.40 -30.04 14.29
C LEU A 28 -28.12 -30.44 15.02
N LEU A 29 -26.99 -30.35 14.31
CA LEU A 29 -25.66 -30.52 14.89
C LEU A 29 -25.09 -29.16 15.22
N LEU A 30 -24.61 -29.00 16.45
CA LEU A 30 -23.97 -27.78 16.94
C LEU A 30 -22.57 -28.12 17.44
N ASP A 31 -21.66 -27.15 17.28
CA ASP A 31 -20.31 -27.24 17.83
C ASP A 31 -20.33 -27.13 19.36
N ASP A 32 -19.28 -27.62 20.02
CA ASP A 32 -19.18 -27.59 21.48
C ASP A 32 -19.05 -26.16 22.06
N THR A 33 -18.64 -25.20 21.21
CA THR A 33 -18.49 -23.79 21.57
C THR A 33 -19.84 -23.09 21.80
N VAL A 34 -20.95 -23.69 21.36
CA VAL A 34 -22.30 -23.15 21.55
C VAL A 34 -22.82 -23.53 22.94
N THR A 35 -23.25 -22.52 23.72
CA THR A 35 -23.78 -22.75 25.07
C THR A 35 -25.13 -23.48 25.03
N GLU A 36 -25.55 -24.07 26.15
CA GLU A 36 -26.85 -24.76 26.21
C GLU A 36 -28.03 -23.81 25.99
N GLU A 37 -27.95 -22.59 26.52
CA GLU A 37 -28.98 -21.58 26.32
C GLU A 37 -29.10 -21.17 24.85
N GLN A 38 -27.97 -20.97 24.17
CA GLN A 38 -27.94 -20.70 22.73
C GLN A 38 -28.46 -21.88 21.92
N ALA A 39 -28.08 -23.10 22.29
CA ALA A 39 -28.53 -24.32 21.64
C ALA A 39 -30.06 -24.49 21.74
N ALA A 40 -30.64 -24.23 22.90
CA ALA A 40 -32.09 -24.26 23.11
C ALA A 40 -32.81 -23.18 22.28
N SER A 41 -32.29 -21.96 22.25
CA SER A 41 -32.84 -20.87 21.43
C SER A 41 -32.77 -21.18 19.93
N LEU A 42 -31.67 -21.77 19.47
CA LEU A 42 -31.50 -22.25 18.10
C LEU A 42 -32.48 -23.37 17.77
N GLN A 43 -32.66 -24.33 18.68
CA GLN A 43 -33.61 -25.42 18.52
C GLN A 43 -35.04 -24.89 18.32
N GLU A 44 -35.48 -23.95 19.17
CA GLU A 44 -36.80 -23.34 19.06
C GLU A 44 -36.97 -22.54 17.77
N SER A 45 -35.95 -21.75 17.41
CA SER A 45 -35.96 -20.94 16.18
C SER A 45 -36.07 -21.81 14.92
N VAL A 46 -35.31 -22.92 14.88
CA VAL A 46 -35.35 -23.87 13.76
C VAL A 46 -36.68 -24.63 13.74
N ALA A 47 -37.21 -25.04 14.89
CA ALA A 47 -38.51 -25.70 14.98
C ALA A 47 -39.63 -24.83 14.42
N ALA A 48 -39.63 -23.54 14.77
CA ALA A 48 -40.59 -22.57 14.25
C ALA A 48 -40.41 -22.32 12.74
N ALA A 49 -39.16 -22.23 12.27
CA ALA A 49 -38.86 -21.98 10.86
C ALA A 49 -39.31 -23.14 9.94
N VAL A 50 -39.15 -24.39 10.38
CA VAL A 50 -39.57 -25.57 9.62
C VAL A 50 -41.01 -25.99 9.89
N GLY A 51 -41.67 -25.38 10.88
CA GLY A 51 -43.05 -25.69 11.25
C GLY A 51 -43.20 -27.12 11.78
N ILE A 52 -42.39 -27.48 12.78
CA ILE A 52 -42.50 -28.78 13.48
C ILE A 52 -43.91 -28.90 14.08
N ASP A 53 -44.58 -29.98 13.72
CA ASP A 53 -45.90 -30.35 14.22
C ASP A 53 -45.82 -31.73 14.89
N VAL A 54 -46.04 -31.75 16.20
CA VAL A 54 -46.00 -32.97 17.02
C VAL A 54 -47.18 -33.89 16.71
N ASP A 55 -48.34 -33.33 16.35
CA ASP A 55 -49.54 -34.10 16.00
C ASP A 55 -49.40 -34.77 14.64
N ARG A 56 -48.63 -34.16 13.73
CA ARG A 56 -48.18 -34.79 12.46
C ARG A 56 -47.15 -35.91 12.69
N GLY A 57 -46.56 -36.01 13.88
CA GLY A 57 -45.52 -36.98 14.20
C GLY A 57 -44.12 -36.54 13.79
N ASP A 58 -43.89 -35.22 13.70
CA ASP A 58 -42.59 -34.66 13.39
C ASP A 58 -41.60 -34.86 14.55
N GLN A 59 -40.31 -34.98 14.22
CA GLN A 59 -39.25 -35.13 15.19
C GLN A 59 -38.08 -34.20 14.88
N MET A 60 -37.47 -33.68 15.95
CA MET A 60 -36.25 -32.89 15.85
C MET A 60 -35.24 -33.33 16.90
N VAL A 61 -34.01 -33.57 16.48
CA VAL A 61 -32.91 -34.00 17.35
C VAL A 61 -31.79 -32.98 17.31
N LEU A 62 -31.42 -32.47 18.49
CA LEU A 62 -30.25 -31.63 18.67
C LEU A 62 -29.10 -32.46 19.21
N THR A 63 -27.91 -32.31 18.63
CA THR A 63 -26.69 -32.98 19.08
C THR A 63 -25.53 -32.00 19.07
N ARG A 64 -24.80 -31.93 20.19
CA ARG A 64 -23.58 -31.13 20.29
C ARG A 64 -22.36 -32.02 20.21
N VAL A 65 -21.47 -31.75 19.26
CA VAL A 65 -20.20 -32.47 19.08
C VAL A 65 -19.11 -31.48 18.69
N PRO A 66 -17.86 -31.67 19.16
CA PRO A 66 -16.75 -30.84 18.74
C PRO A 66 -16.45 -31.07 17.26
N PHE A 67 -16.42 -30.00 16.47
CA PHE A 67 -16.06 -30.08 15.06
C PHE A 67 -14.54 -30.07 14.89
N ASP A 68 -14.04 -30.74 13.85
CA ASP A 68 -12.62 -30.64 13.49
C ASP A 68 -12.35 -29.27 12.86
N ARG A 69 -11.50 -28.48 13.52
CA ARG A 69 -11.14 -27.11 13.13
C ARG A 69 -9.71 -26.98 12.62
N THR A 70 -8.96 -28.08 12.54
CA THR A 70 -7.54 -28.08 12.16
C THR A 70 -7.27 -27.31 10.86
N ALA A 71 -8.02 -27.60 9.80
CA ALA A 71 -7.87 -26.93 8.52
C ALA A 71 -8.22 -25.42 8.56
N ILE A 72 -9.18 -25.03 9.39
CA ILE A 72 -9.59 -23.62 9.55
C ILE A 72 -8.50 -22.86 10.30
N ASP A 73 -7.94 -23.47 11.35
CA ASP A 73 -6.90 -22.86 12.17
C ASP A 73 -5.59 -22.71 11.39
N GLU A 74 -5.23 -23.71 10.57
CA GLU A 74 -4.09 -23.61 9.64
C GLU A 74 -4.28 -22.50 8.60
N ALA A 75 -5.47 -22.40 7.99
CA ALA A 75 -5.78 -21.34 7.05
C ALA A 75 -5.69 -19.96 7.72
N ASN A 76 -6.26 -19.79 8.91
CA ASN A 76 -6.18 -18.55 9.67
C ASN A 76 -4.74 -18.18 10.05
N ALA A 77 -3.93 -19.16 10.43
CA ALA A 77 -2.51 -18.96 10.72
C ALA A 77 -1.73 -18.51 9.46
N ALA A 78 -2.02 -19.12 8.31
CA ALA A 78 -1.42 -18.71 7.03
C ALA A 78 -1.81 -17.28 6.64
N PHE A 79 -3.09 -16.91 6.80
CA PHE A 79 -3.53 -15.52 6.56
C PHE A 79 -2.86 -14.51 7.50
N ALA A 80 -2.72 -14.85 8.78
CA ALA A 80 -2.05 -13.99 9.77
C ALA A 80 -0.54 -13.85 9.50
N ALA A 81 0.12 -14.94 9.08
CA ALA A 81 1.54 -14.92 8.69
C ALA A 81 1.77 -14.06 7.43
N GLN A 82 0.84 -14.10 6.48
CA GLN A 82 0.92 -13.26 5.28
C GLN A 82 0.72 -11.78 5.63
N ALA A 83 -0.30 -11.46 6.44
CA ALA A 83 -0.56 -10.08 6.87
C ALA A 83 0.61 -9.47 7.67
N SER A 84 1.25 -10.25 8.54
CA SER A 84 2.41 -9.79 9.31
C SER A 84 3.66 -9.62 8.44
N SER A 85 3.88 -10.51 7.47
CA SER A 85 4.96 -10.38 6.49
C SER A 85 4.80 -9.12 5.66
N ASP A 86 3.60 -8.83 5.16
CA ASP A 86 3.31 -7.63 4.37
C ASP A 86 3.55 -6.34 5.17
N GLN A 87 3.23 -6.33 6.46
CA GLN A 87 3.52 -5.19 7.34
C GLN A 87 5.03 -5.00 7.55
N LEU A 88 5.77 -6.06 7.83
CA LEU A 88 7.24 -6.03 7.97
C LEU A 88 7.91 -5.56 6.68
N PHE A 89 7.52 -6.12 5.52
CA PHE A 89 8.03 -5.69 4.23
C PHE A 89 7.65 -4.24 3.90
N GLY A 90 6.47 -3.79 4.31
CA GLY A 90 6.03 -2.39 4.22
C GLY A 90 6.95 -1.45 5.01
N TYR A 91 7.23 -1.77 6.27
CA TYR A 91 8.15 -0.99 7.11
C TYR A 91 9.57 -0.99 6.57
N VAL A 92 10.09 -2.14 6.12
CA VAL A 92 11.42 -2.23 5.51
C VAL A 92 11.49 -1.41 4.22
N ARG A 93 10.46 -1.47 3.38
CA ARG A 93 10.39 -0.69 2.13
C ARG A 93 10.39 0.82 2.36
N MET A 94 9.77 1.30 3.46
CA MET A 94 9.81 2.71 3.85
C MET A 94 11.11 3.10 4.56
N ALA A 95 11.63 2.25 5.47
CA ALA A 95 12.78 2.58 6.29
C ALA A 95 14.12 2.50 5.54
N LEU A 96 14.24 1.59 4.57
CA LEU A 96 15.48 1.35 3.81
C LEU A 96 15.98 2.60 3.04
N PRO A 97 15.16 3.33 2.25
CA PRO A 97 15.64 4.53 1.55
C PRO A 97 16.03 5.65 2.51
N VAL A 98 15.31 5.81 3.62
CA VAL A 98 15.62 6.81 4.66
C VAL A 98 16.96 6.50 5.32
N LEU A 99 17.21 5.23 5.65
CA LEU A 99 18.48 4.79 6.21
C LEU A 99 19.64 5.00 5.21
N MET A 100 19.44 4.66 3.94
CA MET A 100 20.45 4.89 2.90
C MET A 100 20.79 6.37 2.74
N LEU A 101 19.80 7.26 2.73
CA LEU A 101 20.03 8.70 2.66
C LEU A 101 20.81 9.20 3.88
N LEU A 102 20.48 8.72 5.08
CA LEU A 102 21.16 9.13 6.31
C LEU A 102 22.63 8.68 6.30
N VAL A 103 22.89 7.42 5.95
CA VAL A 103 24.27 6.88 5.84
C VAL A 103 25.05 7.61 4.74
N GLY A 104 24.43 7.83 3.58
CA GLY A 104 25.03 8.59 2.48
C GLY A 104 25.36 10.03 2.88
N PHE A 105 24.48 10.70 3.62
CA PHE A 105 24.68 12.05 4.13
C PHE A 105 25.84 12.12 5.15
N ILE A 106 25.91 11.16 6.09
CA ILE A 106 27.03 11.08 7.05
C ILE A 106 28.35 10.86 6.31
N PHE A 107 28.38 9.92 5.36
CA PHE A 107 29.58 9.63 4.57
C PHE A 107 30.03 10.84 3.75
N PHE A 108 29.10 11.52 3.07
CA PHE A 108 29.36 12.76 2.34
C PHE A 108 29.95 13.85 3.25
N ARG A 109 29.38 14.06 4.45
CA ARG A 109 29.88 15.04 5.41
C ARG A 109 31.28 14.71 5.91
N LEU A 110 31.57 13.43 6.18
CA LEU A 110 32.91 12.98 6.58
C LEU A 110 33.93 13.18 5.46
N LEU A 111 33.55 12.91 4.21
CA LEU A 111 34.40 13.11 3.05
C LEU A 111 34.74 14.59 2.87
N VAL A 112 33.75 15.49 2.87
CA VAL A 112 33.96 16.96 2.78
C VAL A 112 34.87 17.46 3.91
N ARG A 113 34.68 16.98 5.16
CA ARG A 113 35.56 17.35 6.28
C ARG A 113 36.99 16.83 6.10
N SER A 114 37.18 15.65 5.52
CA SER A 114 38.50 15.10 5.21
C SER A 114 39.23 15.94 4.14
N VAL A 115 38.54 16.34 3.07
CA VAL A 115 39.16 17.15 2.00
C VAL A 115 39.50 18.56 2.50
N ASN A 116 38.62 19.18 3.30
CA ASN A 116 38.87 20.52 3.87
C ASN A 116 40.03 20.51 4.89
N LYS A 117 40.23 19.42 5.65
CA LYS A 117 41.40 19.29 6.54
C LYS A 117 42.72 19.15 5.78
N ARG A 118 42.71 18.68 4.53
CA ARG A 118 43.89 18.65 3.66
C ARG A 118 44.17 20.02 3.03
N ALA A 119 43.12 20.78 2.71
CA ALA A 119 43.26 22.16 2.23
C ALA A 119 43.79 23.12 3.31
N VAL A 120 43.37 22.96 4.59
CA VAL A 120 43.82 23.83 5.69
C VAL A 120 45.27 23.56 6.12
N ARG A 121 45.81 22.35 5.91
CA ARG A 121 47.25 22.07 6.16
C ARG A 121 48.19 22.67 5.12
N ALA A 122 47.70 23.12 3.97
CA ALA A 122 48.51 23.83 2.99
C ALA A 122 48.63 25.34 3.28
N PHE A 123 47.90 25.86 4.28
CA PHE A 123 47.85 27.29 4.61
C PHE A 123 48.26 27.60 6.06
N ASP A 124 48.99 26.69 6.72
CA ASP A 124 49.56 26.94 8.05
C ASP A 124 51.06 27.30 7.92
N LEU A 125 51.32 28.44 7.27
CA LEU A 125 52.57 29.17 7.42
C LEU A 125 52.32 30.22 8.51
N GLY A 126 52.73 29.87 9.74
CA GLY A 126 52.57 30.69 10.94
C GLY A 126 53.19 32.09 10.83
N PRO A 127 52.77 33.02 11.71
CA PRO A 127 53.10 34.44 11.58
C PRO A 127 54.49 34.72 12.12
N GLY A 128 55.40 35.29 11.30
CA GLY A 128 56.72 35.67 11.83
C GLY A 128 57.87 36.14 10.93
N GLN A 129 57.63 36.70 9.74
CA GLN A 129 58.53 37.62 8.98
C GLN A 129 60.02 37.16 8.71
N PRO A 130 60.89 37.98 8.06
CA PRO A 130 61.13 37.96 6.61
C PRO A 130 62.61 37.71 6.23
N ALA A 131 62.88 37.14 5.05
CA ALA A 131 64.19 37.28 4.38
C ALA A 131 64.03 36.98 2.88
N LEU A 132 63.95 38.01 2.03
CA LEU A 132 65.06 38.67 1.33
C LEU A 132 65.13 38.20 -0.13
N ALA A 133 64.85 39.17 -1.01
CA ALA A 133 64.93 39.07 -2.45
C ALA A 133 66.38 38.99 -2.95
N TYR A 134 66.60 38.17 -3.99
CA TYR A 134 67.60 38.40 -5.03
C TYR A 134 67.15 37.62 -6.27
N ALA A 135 66.49 38.28 -7.24
CA ALA A 135 67.09 38.90 -8.42
C ALA A 135 67.74 37.89 -9.38
N GLY A 136 67.07 37.62 -10.50
CA GLY A 136 67.62 36.89 -11.63
C GLY A 136 66.63 36.72 -12.78
N GLY A 137 66.75 37.56 -13.81
CA GLY A 137 66.21 37.28 -15.16
C GLY A 137 64.95 38.04 -15.55
N ALA A 138 65.13 39.22 -16.15
CA ALA A 138 64.10 39.90 -16.92
C ALA A 138 63.92 39.23 -18.28
N THR A 139 62.70 38.83 -18.62
CA THR A 139 62.20 38.73 -20.00
C THR A 139 60.91 39.55 -20.10
N PRO A 140 60.76 40.44 -21.10
CA PRO A 140 59.69 41.42 -21.15
C PRO A 140 58.48 40.93 -21.96
N GLU A 141 58.00 39.70 -21.72
CA GLU A 141 56.87 39.12 -22.48
C GLU A 141 55.63 38.78 -21.63
N VAL A 142 55.69 38.93 -20.30
CA VAL A 142 54.54 38.62 -19.43
C VAL A 142 53.88 39.88 -18.85
N GLY A 143 54.43 41.06 -19.12
CA GLY A 143 53.88 42.35 -18.69
C GLY A 143 52.56 42.72 -19.36
N GLU A 144 52.31 42.24 -20.58
CA GLU A 144 51.07 42.51 -21.34
C GLU A 144 49.93 41.54 -21.03
N ALA A 145 50.23 40.32 -20.55
CA ALA A 145 49.21 39.35 -20.17
C ALA A 145 48.53 39.70 -18.82
N VAL A 146 49.21 40.46 -17.96
CA VAL A 146 48.70 40.85 -16.65
C VAL A 146 47.79 42.09 -16.74
N SER A 147 47.91 42.92 -17.78
CA SER A 147 47.00 44.04 -18.04
C SER A 147 45.70 43.61 -18.75
N ALA A 148 45.69 42.48 -19.48
CA ALA A 148 44.48 41.93 -20.10
C ALA A 148 43.51 41.27 -19.10
N ILE A 149 43.98 40.83 -17.92
CA ILE A 149 43.12 40.25 -16.86
C ILE A 149 42.44 41.36 -16.02
N ARG A 150 42.91 42.61 -16.12
CA ARG A 150 42.34 43.76 -15.39
C ARG A 150 41.16 44.43 -16.11
N ALA A 151 40.79 43.95 -17.30
CA ALA A 151 39.60 44.37 -18.03
C ALA A 151 38.63 43.20 -18.24
N LEU A 152 38.07 42.67 -17.14
CA LEU A 152 36.90 41.80 -17.21
C LEU A 152 35.73 42.47 -16.45
N PRO A 153 34.56 42.62 -17.08
CA PRO A 153 33.38 43.23 -16.48
C PRO A 153 32.70 42.30 -15.47
N GLN A 154 31.89 42.89 -14.60
CA GLN A 154 31.25 42.26 -13.44
C GLN A 154 30.36 41.06 -13.83
N PRO A 155 30.23 40.02 -12.96
CA PRO A 155 29.81 38.68 -13.35
C PRO A 155 28.28 38.45 -13.41
N GLU A 156 27.48 39.51 -13.60
CA GLU A 156 26.02 39.38 -13.62
C GLU A 156 25.38 39.35 -15.01
N GLU A 157 26.04 39.89 -16.04
CA GLU A 157 25.43 40.08 -17.36
C GLU A 157 25.66 38.91 -18.33
N VAL A 158 26.75 38.14 -18.16
CA VAL A 158 27.14 37.04 -19.07
C VAL A 158 26.21 35.82 -18.98
N ARG A 159 25.45 35.66 -17.89
CA ARG A 159 24.61 34.47 -17.68
C ARG A 159 23.31 34.46 -18.48
N ARG A 160 22.78 35.63 -18.89
CA ARG A 160 21.50 35.70 -19.62
C ARG A 160 21.68 35.47 -21.12
N SER A 161 22.72 36.06 -21.72
CA SER A 161 22.98 35.93 -23.17
C SER A 161 23.32 34.49 -23.57
N ASP A 162 24.11 33.78 -22.77
CA ASP A 162 24.52 32.41 -23.11
C ASP A 162 23.38 31.40 -22.96
N LEU A 163 22.45 31.65 -22.03
CA LEU A 163 21.24 30.85 -21.87
C LEU A 163 20.26 31.08 -23.04
N GLU A 164 20.05 32.33 -23.44
CA GLU A 164 19.17 32.68 -24.57
C GLU A 164 19.70 32.11 -25.89
N VAL A 165 21.00 32.23 -26.15
CA VAL A 165 21.66 31.65 -27.34
C VAL A 165 21.61 30.11 -27.31
N SER A 166 21.69 29.49 -26.13
CA SER A 166 21.59 28.04 -25.99
C SER A 166 20.16 27.53 -26.23
N ILE A 167 19.15 28.29 -25.83
CA ILE A 167 17.74 27.94 -26.08
C ILE A 167 17.39 28.09 -27.56
N GLU A 168 17.86 29.15 -28.23
CA GLU A 168 17.63 29.34 -29.68
C GLU A 168 18.31 28.24 -30.52
N LYS A 169 19.53 27.84 -30.13
CA LYS A 169 20.27 26.78 -30.81
C LYS A 169 19.68 25.39 -30.56
N MET A 170 19.09 25.15 -29.39
CA MET A 170 18.41 23.90 -29.06
C MET A 170 17.10 23.76 -29.82
N ALA A 171 16.32 24.84 -29.92
CA ALA A 171 15.05 24.85 -30.66
C ALA A 171 15.20 24.59 -32.16
N ARG A 172 16.34 24.97 -32.74
CA ARG A 172 16.63 24.78 -34.17
C ARG A 172 17.11 23.37 -34.51
N ASN A 173 17.74 22.67 -33.57
CA ASN A 173 18.40 21.39 -33.83
C ASN A 173 17.58 20.16 -33.42
N ASN A 174 16.74 20.24 -32.37
CA ASN A 174 15.93 19.11 -31.90
C ASN A 174 14.48 19.57 -31.60
N PRO A 175 13.63 19.75 -32.63
CA PRO A 175 12.24 20.13 -32.44
C PRO A 175 11.42 19.06 -31.70
N GLU A 176 11.83 17.78 -31.74
CA GLU A 176 11.13 16.70 -31.04
C GLU A 176 11.13 16.88 -29.51
N SER A 177 12.23 17.35 -28.91
CA SER A 177 12.34 17.47 -27.45
C SER A 177 11.44 18.57 -26.86
N ILE A 178 11.10 19.60 -27.65
CA ILE A 178 10.17 20.66 -27.21
C ILE A 178 8.73 20.16 -27.28
N SER A 179 8.41 19.30 -28.25
CA SER A 179 7.07 18.72 -28.39
C SER A 179 6.70 17.78 -27.25
N GLU A 180 7.67 17.05 -26.68
CA GLU A 180 7.44 16.21 -25.50
C GLU A 180 7.08 17.03 -24.26
N VAL A 181 7.73 18.18 -24.05
CA VAL A 181 7.45 19.06 -22.91
C VAL A 181 6.07 19.71 -23.06
N VAL A 182 5.71 20.16 -24.27
CA VAL A 182 4.37 20.70 -24.54
C VAL A 182 3.30 19.62 -24.40
N GLN A 183 3.55 18.39 -24.88
CA GLN A 183 2.63 17.27 -24.69
C GLN A 183 2.51 16.81 -23.24
N ALA A 184 3.57 16.95 -22.43
CA ALA A 184 3.52 16.66 -21.01
C ALA A 184 2.58 17.63 -20.30
N TRP A 185 2.64 18.92 -20.64
CA TRP A 185 1.76 19.93 -20.06
C TRP A 185 0.32 19.83 -20.58
N LEU A 186 0.13 19.42 -21.84
CA LEU A 186 -1.20 19.15 -22.39
C LEU A 186 -1.85 17.86 -21.87
N ARG A 187 -1.08 16.99 -21.19
CA ARG A 187 -1.59 15.77 -20.53
C ARG A 187 -1.92 15.99 -19.05
N GLU A 188 -1.43 17.07 -18.45
CA GLU A 188 -1.59 17.38 -17.02
C GLU A 188 -2.86 18.22 -16.74
N ASP A 189 -3.57 18.68 -17.78
CA ASP A 189 -4.93 19.24 -17.75
C ASP A 189 -5.94 18.28 -18.44
#